data_AF-A0A2D5HCS3-F1
#
_entry.id   AF-A0A2D5HCS3-F1
#
_cell.length_a   1.000
_cell.length_b   1.000
_cell.length_c   1.000
_cell.angle_alpha   90.00
_cell.angle_beta   90.00
_cell.angle_gamma   90.00
#
_symmetry.space_group_name_H-M   'P 1'
#
loop_
_entity.id
_entity.type
_entity.pdbx_description
1 polymer ?
#
loop_
_entity_poly.entity_id
_entity_poly.type
_entity_poly.pdbx_seq_one_letter_code
_entity_poly.pdbx_strand_id
1 'polypeptide(L)'
;MDTRMTRYEALLACRDRAGSISKLGRDLQIPQSTMSRIINQSKQLPAEFVLQAEYLYGVSRHHLRPDIYPVDLPPAPTRWSGVDRCASSRFVGTDSVARNGNRHAGLDTAGGAL
;
A
#
# COMPACT_ATOMS: atom_id res chain seq x y z
N MET A 1 20.72 18.73 5.90
CA MET A 1 20.69 19.02 7.35
C MET A 1 19.58 18.17 7.95
N ASP A 2 19.87 16.91 8.23
CA ASP A 2 18.97 16.00 8.93
C ASP A 2 18.88 16.40 10.39
N THR A 3 18.13 17.47 10.65
CA THR A 3 17.72 17.83 12.00
C THR A 3 16.79 16.71 12.45
N ARG A 4 17.28 15.82 13.34
CA ARG A 4 16.48 14.74 13.94
C ARG A 4 15.35 15.33 14.80
N MET A 5 14.32 15.87 14.17
CA MET A 5 13.10 16.26 14.86
C MET A 5 12.37 15.00 15.30
N THR A 6 11.95 14.98 16.55
CA THR A 6 11.06 13.93 17.06
C THR A 6 9.68 14.07 16.41
N ARG A 7 8.90 12.97 16.37
CA ARG A 7 7.52 12.98 15.81
C ARG A 7 6.65 14.10 16.40
N TYR A 8 6.82 14.32 17.70
CA TYR A 8 6.09 15.36 18.41
C TYR A 8 6.55 16.77 18.03
N GLU A 9 7.85 17.02 17.92
CA GLU A 9 8.37 18.31 17.46
C GLU A 9 7.93 18.62 16.03
N ALA A 10 7.87 17.62 15.15
CA ALA A 10 7.35 17.80 13.80
C ALA A 10 5.86 18.21 13.81
N LEU A 11 5.06 17.59 14.68
CA LEU A 11 3.66 17.96 14.89
C LEU A 11 3.51 19.39 15.45
N LEU A 12 4.37 19.78 16.39
CA LEU A 12 4.41 21.14 16.92
C LEU A 12 4.84 22.15 15.85
N ALA A 13 5.81 21.81 15.01
CA ALA A 13 6.21 22.66 13.89
C ALA A 13 5.05 22.89 12.91
N CYS A 14 4.22 21.88 12.64
CA CYS A 14 2.99 22.06 11.86
C CYS A 14 2.03 23.04 12.56
N ARG A 15 1.81 22.89 13.88
CA ARG A 15 0.97 23.81 14.66
C ARG A 15 1.49 25.24 14.59
N ASP A 16 2.80 25.42 14.74
CA ASP A 16 3.44 26.74 14.78
C ASP A 16 3.40 27.42 13.41
N ARG A 17 3.60 26.65 12.31
CA ARG A 17 3.39 27.15 10.95
C ARG A 17 1.92 27.49 10.64
N ALA A 18 0.98 26.72 11.21
CA ALA A 18 -0.45 27.02 11.13
C ALA A 18 -0.86 28.22 12.01
N GLY A 19 -0.07 28.57 13.03
CA GLY A 19 -0.32 29.61 14.02
C GLY A 19 -1.31 29.21 15.12
N SER A 20 -2.26 28.30 14.87
CA SER A 20 -3.20 27.82 15.89
C SER A 20 -3.73 26.41 15.63
N ILE A 21 -4.11 25.71 16.71
CA ILE A 21 -4.70 24.36 16.66
C ILE A 21 -6.01 24.36 15.87
N SER A 22 -6.83 25.39 16.02
CA SER A 22 -8.11 25.50 15.30
C SER A 22 -7.94 25.75 13.81
N LYS A 23 -6.85 26.43 13.40
CA LYS A 23 -6.50 26.60 11.98
C LYS A 23 -5.94 25.30 11.41
N LEU A 24 -5.01 24.66 12.13
CA LEU A 24 -4.46 23.35 11.79
C LEU A 24 -5.56 22.31 11.56
N GLY A 25 -6.55 22.24 12.46
CA GLY A 25 -7.70 21.33 12.33
C GLY A 25 -8.57 21.64 11.11
N ARG A 26 -8.86 22.93 10.84
CA ARG A 26 -9.64 23.32 9.65
C ARG A 26 -8.93 22.95 8.35
N ASP A 27 -7.64 23.22 8.26
CA ASP A 27 -6.84 22.98 7.06
C ASP A 27 -6.67 21.47 6.79
N LEU A 28 -6.62 20.64 7.85
CA LEU A 28 -6.57 19.18 7.76
C LEU A 28 -7.96 18.51 7.82
N GLN A 29 -9.04 19.28 7.89
CA GLN A 29 -10.42 18.79 8.03
C GLN A 29 -10.66 17.91 9.26
N ILE A 30 -9.90 18.11 10.34
CA ILE A 30 -10.04 17.43 11.62
C ILE A 30 -10.76 18.34 12.63
N PRO A 31 -11.76 17.84 13.38
CA PRO A 31 -12.36 18.60 14.47
C PRO A 31 -11.32 19.11 15.48
N GLN A 32 -11.47 20.36 15.93
CA GLN A 32 -10.50 21.00 16.86
C GLN A 32 -10.27 20.16 18.14
N SER A 33 -11.32 19.55 18.69
CA SER A 33 -11.23 18.70 19.87
C SER A 33 -10.35 17.46 19.64
N THR A 34 -10.52 16.82 18.49
CA THR A 34 -9.67 15.70 18.04
C THR A 34 -8.23 16.15 17.82
N MET A 35 -8.02 17.31 17.19
CA MET A 35 -6.67 17.85 17.00
C MET A 35 -5.97 18.15 18.33
N SER A 36 -6.68 18.72 19.31
CA SER A 36 -6.16 18.95 20.65
C SER A 36 -5.79 17.64 21.34
N ARG A 37 -6.61 16.59 21.20
CA ARG A 37 -6.31 15.25 21.71
C ARG A 37 -5.06 14.68 21.06
N ILE A 38 -4.92 14.81 19.74
CA ILE A 38 -3.77 14.34 18.98
C ILE A 38 -2.48 15.01 19.50
N ILE A 39 -2.49 16.33 19.70
CA ILE A 39 -1.31 17.07 20.18
C ILE A 39 -0.95 16.70 21.61
N ASN A 40 -1.92 16.63 22.52
CA ASN A 40 -1.64 16.47 23.95
C ASN A 40 -1.46 15.00 24.37
N GLN A 41 -2.21 14.07 23.77
CA GLN A 41 -2.23 12.66 24.17
C GLN A 41 -1.44 11.79 23.19
N SER A 42 -1.88 11.73 21.93
CA SER A 42 -1.32 10.79 20.95
C SER A 42 0.10 11.18 20.50
N LYS A 43 0.41 12.48 20.50
CA LYS A 43 1.70 13.07 20.07
C LYS A 43 2.13 12.64 18.66
N GLN A 44 1.18 12.17 17.85
CA GLN A 44 1.40 11.60 16.53
C GLN A 44 0.23 11.92 15.60
N LEU A 45 0.56 12.32 14.39
CA LEU A 45 -0.41 12.66 13.34
C LEU A 45 -0.84 11.37 12.59
N PRO A 46 -2.16 11.15 12.34
CA PRO A 46 -2.63 9.98 11.60
C PRO A 46 -2.08 9.95 10.16
N ALA A 47 -1.85 8.76 9.61
CA ALA A 47 -1.19 8.59 8.30
C ALA A 47 -1.87 9.38 7.17
N GLU A 48 -3.21 9.41 7.20
CA GLU A 48 -4.07 10.00 6.19
C GLU A 48 -3.78 11.51 5.97
N PHE A 49 -3.40 12.20 7.04
CA PHE A 49 -3.20 13.66 7.01
C PHE A 49 -1.71 14.05 6.88
N VAL A 50 -0.78 13.09 6.85
CA VAL A 50 0.67 13.37 6.79
C VAL A 50 1.04 14.08 5.49
N LEU A 51 0.58 13.57 4.35
CA LEU A 51 0.89 14.15 3.04
C LEU A 51 0.25 15.53 2.86
N GLN A 52 -0.96 15.72 3.41
CA GLN A 52 -1.63 17.01 3.38
C GLN A 52 -0.91 18.03 4.26
N ALA A 53 -0.44 17.62 5.45
CA ALA A 53 0.37 18.47 6.31
C ALA A 53 1.72 18.84 5.68
N GLU A 54 2.37 17.92 4.96
CA GLU A 54 3.59 18.19 4.20
C GLU A 54 3.34 19.21 3.08
N TYR A 55 2.26 19.06 2.32
CA TYR A 55 1.89 20.00 1.27
C TYR A 55 1.58 21.41 1.80
N LEU A 56 0.81 21.50 2.89
CA LEU A 56 0.36 22.78 3.44
C LEU A 56 1.44 23.51 4.23
N TYR A 57 2.21 22.77 5.03
CA TYR A 57 3.13 23.35 5.99
C TYR A 57 4.59 23.14 5.61
N GLY A 58 4.93 22.28 4.65
CA GLY A 58 6.31 22.02 4.25
C GLY A 58 7.13 21.29 5.32
N VAL A 59 6.48 20.47 6.16
CA VAL A 59 7.15 19.60 7.13
C VAL A 59 7.28 18.22 6.51
N SER A 60 8.51 17.68 6.46
CA SER A 60 8.75 16.40 5.79
C SER A 60 7.99 15.26 6.46
N ARG A 61 7.33 14.42 5.63
CA ARG A 61 6.65 13.20 6.07
C ARG A 61 7.53 12.24 6.88
N HIS A 62 8.84 12.25 6.61
CA HIS A 62 9.82 11.42 7.30
C HIS A 62 9.98 11.78 8.78
N HIS A 63 9.72 13.04 9.16
CA HIS A 63 9.73 13.45 10.57
C HIS A 63 8.38 13.23 11.25
N LEU A 64 7.26 13.41 10.54
CA LEU A 64 5.92 13.21 11.07
C LEU A 64 5.64 11.73 11.38
N ARG A 65 5.99 10.83 10.46
CA ARG A 65 5.83 9.39 10.59
C ARG A 65 7.02 8.61 10.02
N PRO A 66 8.15 8.59 10.75
CA PRO A 66 9.31 7.77 10.40
C PRO A 66 9.00 6.26 10.39
N ASP A 67 7.92 5.84 11.05
CA ASP A 67 7.48 4.45 11.13
C ASP A 67 6.85 3.91 9.84
N ILE A 68 6.28 4.78 9.01
CA ILE A 68 5.79 4.41 7.67
C ILE A 68 6.72 4.94 6.57
N TYR A 69 7.36 6.07 6.80
CA TYR A 69 8.26 6.70 5.84
C TYR A 69 9.69 6.80 6.40
N PRO A 70 10.42 5.68 6.52
CA PRO A 70 11.82 5.73 6.91
C PRO A 70 12.63 6.49 5.85
N VAL A 71 13.61 7.28 6.28
CA VAL A 71 14.50 8.06 5.40
C VAL A 71 15.38 7.12 4.58
N ASP A 72 15.82 6.01 5.18
CA ASP A 72 16.70 5.01 4.57
C ASP A 72 15.96 3.97 3.72
N LEU A 73 14.71 4.22 3.32
CA LEU A 73 14.01 3.27 2.46
C LEU A 73 14.70 3.26 1.08
N PRO A 74 15.25 2.11 0.63
CA PRO A 74 15.85 2.05 -0.70
C PRO A 74 14.77 2.42 -1.73
N PRO A 75 15.14 3.14 -2.81
CA PRO A 75 14.19 3.48 -3.85
C PRO A 75 13.54 2.18 -4.36
N ALA A 76 12.21 2.20 -4.52
CA ALA A 76 11.50 1.07 -5.09
C ALA A 76 12.18 0.70 -6.42
N PRO A 77 12.43 -0.59 -6.69
CA PRO A 77 13.09 -0.99 -7.92
C PRO A 77 12.26 -0.47 -9.11
N THR A 78 12.92 0.21 -10.05
CA THR A 78 12.30 0.86 -11.23
C THR A 78 11.49 -0.12 -12.09
N ARG A 79 11.72 -1.43 -11.93
CA ARG A 79 10.97 -2.51 -12.55
C ARG A 79 10.44 -3.44 -11.47
N TRP A 80 9.16 -3.79 -11.56
CA TRP A 80 8.62 -4.94 -10.86
C TRP A 80 9.32 -6.19 -11.42
N SER A 81 10.19 -6.82 -10.62
CA SER A 81 10.65 -8.18 -10.91
C SER A 81 9.61 -9.14 -10.35
N GLY A 82 8.74 -9.67 -11.22
CA GLY A 82 7.73 -10.63 -10.82
C GLY A 82 8.33 -11.82 -10.06
N VAL A 83 7.64 -12.27 -9.02
CA VAL A 83 7.96 -13.48 -8.25
C VAL A 83 7.50 -14.72 -9.03
N ASP A 84 7.77 -14.75 -10.34
CA ASP A 84 7.60 -15.96 -11.12
C ASP A 84 8.93 -16.27 -11.81
N ARG A 85 9.82 -16.87 -11.02
CA ARG A 85 11.10 -17.38 -11.50
C ARG A 85 10.95 -18.76 -12.18
N CYS A 86 9.73 -19.25 -12.47
CA CYS A 86 9.52 -20.61 -13.00
C CYS A 86 8.38 -20.82 -14.02
N ALA A 87 7.76 -19.80 -14.61
CA ALA A 87 6.78 -19.99 -15.71
C ALA A 87 7.40 -19.90 -17.12
N SER A 88 8.72 -20.12 -17.25
CA SER A 88 9.36 -20.28 -18.56
C SER A 88 10.44 -21.36 -18.55
N SER A 89 10.05 -22.59 -18.20
CA SER A 89 10.55 -23.72 -18.99
C SER A 89 9.41 -24.18 -19.90
N ARG A 90 9.30 -23.54 -21.07
CA ARG A 90 8.72 -24.25 -22.22
C ARG A 90 9.74 -25.34 -22.57
N PHE A 91 9.72 -26.44 -21.83
CA PHE A 91 10.37 -27.65 -22.27
C PHE A 91 9.56 -28.16 -23.46
N VAL A 92 10.20 -28.06 -24.62
CA VAL A 92 9.78 -28.61 -25.90
C VAL A 92 9.61 -30.12 -25.74
N GLY A 93 8.43 -30.61 -26.15
CA GLY A 93 8.26 -31.94 -26.73
C GLY A 93 8.47 -33.14 -25.81
N THR A 94 7.37 -33.70 -25.32
CA THR A 94 7.06 -35.12 -25.49
C THR A 94 5.54 -35.28 -25.31
N ASP A 95 4.79 -35.09 -26.39
CA ASP A 95 3.56 -35.81 -26.59
C ASP A 95 3.90 -37.30 -26.68
N SER A 96 3.80 -37.98 -25.54
CA SER A 96 3.75 -39.43 -25.49
C SER A 96 2.53 -39.81 -24.65
N VAL A 97 1.36 -39.35 -25.10
CA VAL A 97 0.10 -39.94 -24.67
C VAL A 97 -0.01 -41.26 -25.41
N ALA A 98 0.44 -42.32 -24.74
CA ALA A 98 0.13 -43.68 -25.12
C ALA A 98 -1.39 -43.79 -25.34
N ARG A 99 -1.78 -44.24 -26.53
CA ARG A 99 -3.12 -44.75 -26.85
C ARG A 99 -3.47 -45.85 -25.84
N ASN A 100 -4.13 -45.51 -24.74
CA ASN A 100 -4.97 -46.47 -24.04
C ASN A 100 -6.43 -46.05 -24.23
N GLY A 101 -7.07 -46.72 -25.18
CA GLY A 101 -8.41 -46.42 -25.65
C GLY A 101 -9.45 -46.75 -24.58
N ASN A 102 -10.04 -45.73 -23.98
CA ASN A 102 -11.25 -45.89 -23.20
C ASN A 102 -12.44 -45.98 -24.18
N ARG A 103 -12.77 -47.21 -24.60
CA ARG A 103 -13.98 -47.52 -25.37
C ARG A 103 -15.20 -47.32 -24.47
N HIS A 104 -15.73 -46.10 -24.40
CA HIS A 104 -17.12 -45.92 -24.00
C HIS A 104 -18.00 -46.42 -25.14
N ALA A 105 -18.52 -47.64 -25.00
CA ALA A 105 -19.63 -48.13 -25.79
C ALA A 105 -20.87 -47.30 -25.41
N GLY A 106 -21.15 -46.27 -26.21
CA GLY A 106 -22.42 -45.54 -26.17
C GLY A 106 -23.56 -46.48 -26.57
N LEU A 107 -24.57 -46.54 -25.71
CA LEU A 107 -25.79 -47.33 -25.82
C LEU A 107 -26.92 -46.41 -26.26
N ASP A 108 -27.07 -46.17 -27.56
CA ASP A 108 -28.19 -45.45 -28.21
C ASP A 108 -27.74 -45.05 -29.64
N THR A 109 -28.41 -45.28 -30.77
CA THR A 109 -29.81 -45.44 -31.13
C THR A 109 -29.91 -46.06 -32.54
N ALA A 110 -30.78 -47.05 -32.74
CA ALA A 110 -31.50 -47.35 -33.99
C ALA A 110 -32.65 -48.27 -33.58
N GLY A 111 -33.92 -47.85 -33.64
CA GLY A 111 -34.65 -47.72 -34.90
C GLY A 111 -35.33 -49.06 -35.20
N GLY A 112 -36.62 -49.17 -34.86
CA GLY A 112 -37.41 -50.38 -35.12
C GLY A 112 -37.77 -50.56 -36.59
N ALA A 113 -38.17 -51.79 -36.95
CA ALA A 113 -39.21 -52.10 -37.93
C ALA A 113 -39.38 -53.63 -38.06
N LEU A 114 -40.65 -54.03 -38.10
CA LEU A 114 -41.25 -55.32 -38.49
C LEU A 114 -41.41 -56.37 -37.38
#